data_AF-A0A4U5M1D1-F1
#
_entry.id   AF-A0A4U5M1D1-F1
#
_cell.length_a   1.000
_cell.length_b   1.000
_cell.length_c   1.000
_cell.angle_alpha   90.00
_cell.angle_beta   90.00
_cell.angle_gamma   90.00
#
_symmetry.space_group_name_H-M   'P 1'
#
loop_
_entity.id
_entity.type
_entity.pdbx_description
1 polymer ?
#
loop_
_entity_poly.entity_id
_entity_poly.type
_entity_poly.pdbx_seq_one_letter_code
_entity_poly.pdbx_strand_id
1 'polypeptide(L)'
;MTETVTTILLDGIFQNSAYNVKECRLVGLIDLDQGDSYVQGMMKAYLNKLISVGVSGFRFDASKHMWPKDLKAILDGLDNLRSDIFGPNQRPFAVHEVINRGGEAVKAADYIEIGPYTNFNFGAIVAQAIWSHEDLSVLGQLSPGYE
;
A
#
# COMPACT_ATOMS: atom_id res chain seq x y z
N MET A 1 23.74 12.04 5.78
CA MET A 1 22.31 11.97 6.14
C MET A 1 21.85 13.38 6.43
N THR A 2 21.40 14.10 5.41
CA THR A 2 20.73 15.39 5.59
C THR A 2 19.29 15.10 5.99
N GLU A 3 18.96 15.31 7.26
CA GLU A 3 17.58 15.34 7.71
C GLU A 3 16.91 16.58 7.10
N THR A 4 16.18 16.41 6.01
CA THR A 4 15.08 17.33 5.70
C THR A 4 13.97 17.04 6.69
N VAL A 5 13.87 17.87 7.72
CA VAL A 5 12.74 17.86 8.65
C VAL A 5 11.50 18.29 7.85
N THR A 6 10.76 17.32 7.30
CA THR A 6 9.45 17.61 6.71
C THR A 6 8.41 17.69 7.83
N THR A 7 7.80 18.87 7.93
CA THR A 7 6.78 19.33 8.88
C THR A 7 5.81 18.25 9.37
N ILE A 8 5.51 18.23 10.67
CA ILE A 8 4.35 17.52 11.25
C ILE A 8 3.09 18.26 10.76
N LEU A 9 2.38 17.70 9.79
CA LEU A 9 1.15 18.31 9.28
C LEU A 9 -0.06 17.80 10.06
N LEU A 10 -0.81 18.73 10.65
CA LEU A 10 -2.14 18.47 11.21
C LEU A 10 -3.13 18.17 10.06
N ASP A 11 -4.04 17.24 10.32
CA ASP A 11 -4.86 16.46 9.36
C ASP A 11 -5.54 17.23 8.21
N GLY A 12 -5.78 18.54 8.35
CA GLY A 12 -6.52 19.35 7.36
C GLY A 12 -5.75 19.74 6.08
N ILE A 13 -4.42 19.88 6.13
CA ILE A 13 -3.59 20.22 4.95
C ILE A 13 -3.06 18.95 4.26
N PHE A 14 -3.08 17.85 5.00
CA PHE A 14 -2.54 16.56 4.59
C PHE A 14 -3.30 15.96 3.40
N GLN A 15 -4.64 16.02 3.41
CA GLN A 15 -5.45 15.29 2.42
C GLN A 15 -5.51 15.92 1.02
N ASN A 16 -5.12 17.18 0.87
CA ASN A 16 -5.25 17.94 -0.39
C ASN A 16 -3.98 17.94 -1.25
N SER A 17 -2.88 17.35 -0.77
CA SER A 17 -1.62 17.31 -1.49
C SER A 17 -1.02 15.91 -1.47
N ALA A 18 -0.98 15.24 -2.62
CA ALA A 18 -0.37 13.91 -2.75
C ALA A 18 1.10 13.90 -2.32
N TYR A 19 1.82 15.01 -2.54
CA TYR A 19 3.19 15.21 -2.08
C TYR A 19 3.27 15.19 -0.55
N ASN A 20 2.44 16.00 0.14
CA ASN A 20 2.44 16.02 1.60
C ASN A 20 2.05 14.67 2.21
N VAL A 21 1.16 13.92 1.55
CA VAL A 21 0.79 12.57 2.01
C VAL A 21 1.98 11.60 1.98
N LYS A 22 2.91 11.78 1.03
CA LYS A 22 3.97 10.83 0.69
C LYS A 22 5.38 11.21 1.15
N GLU A 23 5.56 12.44 1.61
CA GLU A 23 6.89 13.01 1.93
C GLU A 23 6.93 13.64 3.33
N CYS A 24 5.80 13.64 4.04
CA CYS A 24 5.68 14.15 5.40
C CYS A 24 5.41 13.04 6.40
N ARG A 25 5.76 13.31 7.65
CA ARG A 25 5.61 12.38 8.77
C ARG A 25 4.14 12.12 9.08
N LEU A 26 3.65 10.93 8.73
CA LEU A 26 2.35 10.43 9.18
C LEU A 26 2.32 10.37 10.70
N VAL A 27 1.51 11.22 11.34
CA VAL A 27 1.38 11.33 12.81
C VAL A 27 2.72 11.40 13.57
N GLY A 28 3.75 11.99 12.96
CA GLY A 28 5.08 12.13 13.55
C GLY A 28 6.01 10.91 13.39
N LEU A 29 5.58 9.86 12.69
CA LEU A 29 6.43 8.74 12.32
C LEU A 29 7.57 9.21 11.41
N ILE A 30 8.79 8.72 11.65
CA ILE A 30 9.94 9.02 10.79
C ILE A 30 9.65 8.43 9.41
N ASP A 31 9.68 9.29 8.40
CA ASP A 31 9.41 8.94 7.02
C ASP A 31 10.72 8.57 6.32
N LEU A 32 10.78 7.36 5.77
CA LEU A 32 11.97 6.89 5.04
C LEU A 32 11.92 7.41 3.61
N ASP A 33 13.05 7.87 3.07
CA ASP A 33 13.14 8.22 1.65
C ASP A 33 13.25 6.94 0.81
N GLN A 34 12.12 6.40 0.34
CA GLN A 34 12.14 5.21 -0.51
C GLN A 34 12.60 5.50 -1.96
N GLY A 35 12.86 6.75 -2.33
CA GLY A 35 13.52 7.11 -3.58
C GLY A 35 15.04 6.92 -3.51
N ASP A 36 15.62 6.97 -2.30
CA ASP A 36 17.04 6.75 -2.07
C ASP A 36 17.44 5.28 -2.31
N SER A 37 18.50 5.10 -3.11
CA SER A 37 18.97 3.77 -3.51
C SER A 37 19.43 2.89 -2.34
N TYR A 38 19.99 3.50 -1.29
CA TYR A 38 20.43 2.77 -0.10
C TYR A 38 19.24 2.31 0.72
N VAL A 39 18.24 3.19 0.94
CA VAL A 39 16.99 2.83 1.63
C VAL A 39 16.27 1.71 0.87
N GLN A 40 16.11 1.82 -0.45
CA GLN A 40 15.52 0.75 -1.27
C GLN A 40 16.29 -0.57 -1.13
N GLY A 41 17.62 -0.51 -1.15
CA GLY A 41 18.49 -1.68 -0.98
C GLY A 41 18.25 -2.39 0.36
N MET A 42 18.14 -1.61 1.44
CA MET A 42 17.84 -2.14 2.78
C MET A 42 16.46 -2.79 2.86
N MET A 43 15.43 -2.15 2.27
CA MET A 43 14.07 -2.71 2.22
C MET A 43 14.02 -4.02 1.43
N LYS A 44 14.64 -4.07 0.24
CA LYS A 44 14.73 -5.28 -0.60
C LYS A 44 15.44 -6.40 0.16
N ALA A 45 16.57 -6.10 0.79
CA ALA A 45 17.32 -7.09 1.56
C ALA A 45 16.49 -7.69 2.70
N TYR A 46 15.73 -6.87 3.43
CA TYR A 46 14.82 -7.33 4.47
C TYR A 46 13.71 -8.23 3.91
N LEU A 47 13.03 -7.80 2.85
CA LEU A 47 11.94 -8.57 2.23
C LEU A 47 12.43 -9.89 1.63
N ASN A 48 13.56 -9.88 0.91
CA ASN A 48 14.17 -11.10 0.36
C ASN A 48 14.63 -12.05 1.46
N LYS A 49 15.08 -11.53 2.61
CA LYS A 49 15.36 -12.37 3.77
C LYS A 49 14.10 -13.12 4.23
N LEU A 50 12.95 -12.46 4.30
CA LEU A 50 11.68 -13.13 4.64
C LEU A 50 11.24 -14.14 3.59
N ILE A 51 11.40 -13.83 2.29
CA ILE A 51 11.15 -14.79 1.20
C ILE A 51 12.02 -16.04 1.37
N SER A 52 13.30 -15.87 1.69
CA SER A 52 14.23 -16.99 1.93
C SER A 52 13.83 -17.86 3.13
N VAL A 53 13.07 -17.32 4.09
CA VAL A 53 12.53 -18.10 5.21
C VAL A 53 11.29 -18.89 4.77
N GLY A 54 10.49 -18.36 3.83
CA GLY A 54 9.37 -19.08 3.23
C GLY A 54 8.02 -18.36 3.30
N VAL A 55 8.00 -17.03 3.50
CA VAL A 55 6.77 -16.26 3.35
C VAL A 55 6.32 -16.25 1.89
N SER A 56 5.00 -16.23 1.64
CA SER A 56 4.41 -16.22 0.29
C SER A 56 4.11 -14.81 -0.24
N GLY A 57 4.18 -13.78 0.61
CA GLY A 57 3.81 -12.43 0.24
C GLY A 57 3.80 -11.45 1.41
N PHE A 58 3.37 -10.22 1.12
CA PHE A 58 3.45 -9.08 2.01
C PHE A 58 2.19 -8.21 1.94
N ARG A 59 1.78 -7.69 3.10
CA ARG A 59 0.87 -6.56 3.20
C ARG A 59 1.73 -5.31 3.44
N PHE A 60 1.79 -4.44 2.45
CA PHE A 60 2.51 -3.17 2.53
C PHE A 60 1.67 -2.16 3.31
N ASP A 61 2.05 -1.98 4.58
CA ASP A 61 1.50 -0.97 5.48
C ASP A 61 1.64 0.43 4.89
N ALA A 62 0.65 1.29 5.16
CA ALA A 62 0.70 2.71 4.83
C ALA A 62 1.06 3.00 3.35
N SER A 63 0.69 2.14 2.40
CA SER A 63 1.05 2.31 0.98
C SER A 63 0.60 3.63 0.39
N LYS A 64 -0.51 4.19 0.87
CA LYS A 64 -0.97 5.56 0.55
C LYS A 64 0.11 6.65 0.72
N HIS A 65 1.02 6.44 1.67
CA HIS A 65 2.11 7.33 2.07
C HIS A 65 3.42 7.06 1.34
N MET A 66 3.44 6.13 0.38
CA MET A 66 4.61 5.85 -0.44
C MET A 66 4.26 6.14 -1.90
N TRP A 67 5.25 6.55 -2.69
CA TRP A 67 5.05 6.69 -4.13
C TRP A 67 4.91 5.32 -4.79
N PRO A 68 3.93 5.14 -5.71
CA PRO A 68 3.78 3.89 -6.46
C PRO A 68 5.05 3.47 -7.21
N LYS A 69 5.80 4.44 -7.78
CA LYS A 69 7.05 4.18 -8.50
C LYS A 69 8.13 3.53 -7.61
N ASP A 70 8.22 3.96 -6.35
CA ASP A 70 9.28 3.53 -5.43
C ASP A 70 8.90 2.15 -4.86
N LEU A 71 7.61 1.93 -4.56
CA LEU A 71 7.08 0.61 -4.26
C LEU A 71 7.30 -0.38 -5.41
N LYS A 72 7.06 0.05 -6.66
CA LYS A 72 7.33 -0.77 -7.84
C LYS A 72 8.80 -1.17 -7.92
N ALA A 73 9.72 -0.23 -7.73
CA ALA A 73 11.16 -0.50 -7.76
C ALA A 73 11.60 -1.49 -6.66
N ILE A 74 10.95 -1.46 -5.49
CA ILE A 74 11.15 -2.44 -4.42
C ILE A 74 10.62 -3.81 -4.84
N LEU A 75 9.38 -3.89 -5.31
CA LEU A 75 8.70 -5.12 -5.71
C LEU A 75 9.38 -5.83 -6.89
N ASP A 76 9.80 -5.07 -7.91
CA ASP A 76 10.54 -5.61 -9.07
C ASP A 76 11.89 -6.21 -8.65
N GLY A 77 12.50 -5.65 -7.60
CA GLY A 77 13.78 -6.11 -7.05
C GLY A 77 13.69 -7.30 -6.09
N LEU A 78 12.50 -7.82 -5.81
CA LEU A 78 12.34 -8.99 -4.93
C LEU A 78 12.73 -10.29 -5.63
N ASP A 79 13.15 -11.27 -4.84
CA ASP A 79 13.41 -12.63 -5.32
C ASP A 79 12.10 -13.36 -5.64
N ASN A 80 12.21 -14.45 -6.41
CA ASN A 80 11.12 -15.41 -6.51
C ASN A 80 10.95 -16.14 -5.17
N LEU A 81 9.73 -16.60 -4.92
CA LEU A 81 9.41 -17.45 -3.77
C LEU A 81 10.22 -18.75 -3.82
N ARG A 82 10.41 -19.34 -2.64
CA ARG A 82 11.04 -20.64 -2.46
C ARG A 82 10.41 -21.71 -3.34
N SER A 83 11.18 -22.21 -4.29
CA SER A 83 10.70 -23.16 -5.29
C SER A 83 10.36 -24.53 -4.71
N ASP A 84 10.95 -24.90 -3.57
CA ASP A 84 10.66 -26.14 -2.85
C ASP A 84 9.29 -26.14 -2.18
N ILE A 85 8.71 -24.97 -1.91
CA ILE A 85 7.38 -24.82 -1.28
C ILE A 85 6.32 -24.42 -2.32
N PHE A 86 6.65 -23.46 -3.18
CA PHE A 86 5.67 -22.80 -4.06
C PHE A 86 5.83 -23.17 -5.54
N GLY A 87 6.88 -23.90 -5.91
CA GLY A 87 7.22 -24.18 -7.30
C GLY A 87 8.08 -23.08 -7.96
N PRO A 88 8.63 -23.34 -9.15
CA PRO A 88 9.55 -22.42 -9.80
C PRO A 88 8.87 -21.13 -10.25
N ASN A 89 9.64 -20.04 -10.25
CA ASN A 89 9.27 -18.75 -10.85
C ASN A 89 8.00 -18.09 -10.28
N GLN A 90 7.61 -18.41 -9.04
CA GLN A 90 6.51 -17.73 -8.36
C GLN A 90 6.99 -16.41 -7.75
N ARG A 91 6.26 -15.32 -7.96
CA ARG A 91 6.54 -14.01 -7.32
C ARG A 91 5.79 -13.91 -5.98
N PRO A 92 6.32 -13.16 -4.99
CA PRO A 92 5.59 -12.89 -3.76
C PRO A 92 4.31 -12.11 -4.05
N PHE A 93 3.21 -12.49 -3.39
CA PHE A 93 1.98 -11.71 -3.40
C PHE A 93 2.21 -10.38 -2.67
N ALA A 94 1.71 -9.27 -3.19
CA ALA A 94 1.78 -7.97 -2.54
C ALA A 94 0.40 -7.33 -2.49
N VAL A 95 -0.06 -6.94 -1.30
CA VAL A 95 -1.29 -6.15 -1.13
C VAL A 95 -0.97 -4.83 -0.46
N HIS A 96 -1.56 -3.76 -0.99
CA HIS A 96 -1.27 -2.38 -0.59
C HIS A 96 -2.37 -1.82 0.30
N GLU A 97 -1.99 -1.34 1.48
CA GLU A 97 -2.91 -0.56 2.29
C GLU A 97 -3.07 0.85 1.72
N VAL A 98 -4.18 1.08 1.01
CA VAL A 98 -4.53 2.39 0.48
C VAL A 98 -5.93 2.77 0.94
N ILE A 99 -6.01 3.55 2.02
CA ILE A 99 -7.29 4.09 2.51
C ILE A 99 -7.75 5.18 1.54
N ASN A 100 -8.76 4.87 0.74
CA ASN A 100 -9.41 5.80 -0.19
C ASN A 100 -10.92 5.83 0.09
N ARG A 101 -11.37 6.88 0.77
CA ARG A 101 -12.79 7.10 1.12
C ARG A 101 -13.47 8.20 0.28
N GLY A 102 -12.83 8.61 -0.82
CA GLY A 102 -13.28 9.74 -1.64
C GLY A 102 -12.82 11.10 -1.11
N GLY A 103 -12.82 12.12 -1.96
CA GLY A 103 -12.47 13.51 -1.59
C GLY A 103 -10.98 13.82 -1.38
N GLU A 104 -10.10 12.82 -1.39
CA GLU A 104 -8.66 12.99 -1.12
C GLU A 104 -7.80 13.07 -2.40
N ALA A 105 -6.60 13.65 -2.31
CA ALA A 105 -5.70 13.81 -3.45
C ALA A 105 -5.08 12.50 -3.96
N VAL A 106 -4.89 11.49 -3.08
CA VAL A 106 -4.32 10.18 -3.43
C VAL A 106 -5.45 9.21 -3.76
N LYS A 107 -5.34 8.49 -4.88
CA LYS A 107 -6.35 7.52 -5.30
C LYS A 107 -5.81 6.09 -5.19
N ALA A 108 -6.69 5.16 -4.86
CA ALA A 108 -6.34 3.74 -4.85
C ALA A 108 -5.93 3.22 -6.24
N ALA A 109 -6.53 3.79 -7.30
CA ALA A 109 -6.19 3.47 -8.69
C ALA A 109 -4.72 3.73 -9.03
N ASP A 110 -4.04 4.65 -8.34
CA ASP A 110 -2.61 4.95 -8.56
C ASP A 110 -1.69 3.76 -8.22
N TYR A 111 -2.21 2.76 -7.50
CA TYR A 111 -1.45 1.60 -7.00
C TYR A 111 -1.75 0.31 -7.75
N ILE A 112 -2.65 0.35 -8.75
CA ILE A 112 -3.14 -0.91 -9.31
C ILE A 112 -2.10 -1.67 -10.12
N GLU A 113 -1.19 -0.96 -10.78
CA GLU A 113 -0.11 -1.57 -11.56
C GLU A 113 0.90 -2.34 -10.70
N ILE A 114 0.88 -2.12 -9.38
CA ILE A 114 1.83 -2.76 -8.45
C ILE A 114 1.21 -3.87 -7.59
N GLY A 115 -0.12 -4.06 -7.66
CA GLY A 115 -0.83 -5.14 -6.99
C GLY A 115 -2.20 -4.74 -6.46
N PRO A 116 -2.95 -5.68 -5.85
CA PRO A 116 -4.21 -5.38 -5.19
C PRO A 116 -4.04 -4.39 -4.04
N TYR A 117 -5.10 -3.65 -3.74
CA TYR A 117 -5.19 -2.78 -2.58
C TYR A 117 -6.36 -3.19 -1.68
N THR A 118 -6.29 -2.79 -0.41
CA THR A 118 -7.37 -3.03 0.54
C THR A 118 -8.56 -2.10 0.27
N ASN A 119 -9.70 -2.66 -0.15
CA ASN A 119 -10.93 -1.87 -0.33
C ASN A 119 -11.61 -1.57 1.03
N PHE A 120 -11.32 -0.41 1.59
CA PHE A 120 -11.85 0.03 2.89
C PHE A 120 -13.35 0.35 2.89
N ASN A 121 -13.99 0.48 1.72
CA ASN A 121 -15.43 0.74 1.63
C ASN A 121 -16.26 -0.55 1.73
N PHE A 122 -15.65 -1.70 1.42
CA PHE A 122 -16.32 -3.00 1.43
C PHE A 122 -17.04 -3.29 2.76
N GLY A 123 -16.33 -3.19 3.88
CA GLY A 123 -16.91 -3.47 5.20
C GLY A 123 -18.06 -2.53 5.57
N ALA A 124 -17.96 -1.25 5.21
CA ALA A 124 -19.01 -0.27 5.49
C ALA A 124 -20.28 -0.54 4.68
N ILE A 125 -20.14 -0.85 3.39
CA ILE A 125 -21.27 -1.15 2.49
C ILE A 125 -21.96 -2.45 2.94
N VAL A 126 -21.19 -3.51 3.26
CA VAL A 126 -21.74 -4.77 3.77
C VAL A 126 -22.50 -4.56 5.08
N ALA A 127 -21.93 -3.78 6.02
CA ALA A 127 -22.59 -3.50 7.29
C ALA A 127 -23.90 -2.72 7.12
N GLN A 128 -23.93 -1.73 6.22
CA GLN A 128 -25.16 -0.98 5.91
C GLN A 128 -26.27 -1.88 5.36
N ALA A 129 -25.93 -2.80 4.46
CA ALA A 129 -26.89 -3.74 3.89
C ALA A 129 -27.42 -4.74 4.94
N ILE A 130 -26.54 -5.29 5.79
CA ILE A 130 -26.92 -6.25 6.85
C ILE A 130 -27.79 -5.58 7.93
N TRP A 131 -27.46 -4.35 8.30
CA TRP A 131 -28.22 -3.59 9.32
C TRP A 131 -29.51 -2.94 8.79
N SER A 132 -29.90 -3.24 7.54
CA SER A 132 -31.10 -2.67 6.91
C SER A 132 -31.08 -1.14 6.82
N HIS A 133 -29.87 -0.54 6.79
CA HIS A 133 -29.70 0.88 6.46
C HIS A 133 -29.74 1.10 4.94
N GLU A 134 -29.42 0.06 4.16
CA GLU A 134 -29.47 0.03 2.69
C GLU A 134 -30.02 -1.32 2.22
N ASP A 135 -30.44 -1.41 0.95
CA ASP A 135 -30.91 -2.66 0.33
C ASP A 135 -29.73 -3.59 -0.04
N LEU A 136 -29.92 -4.91 0.01
CA LEU A 136 -28.87 -5.88 -0.35
C LEU A 136 -28.37 -5.75 -1.81
N SER A 137 -29.15 -5.16 -2.71
CA SER A 137 -28.74 -4.86 -4.08
C SER A 137 -27.53 -3.93 -4.17
N VAL A 138 -27.25 -3.11 -3.14
CA VAL A 138 -26.03 -2.28 -3.10
C VAL A 138 -24.74 -3.11 -3.11
N LEU A 139 -24.82 -4.38 -2.66
CA LEU A 139 -23.67 -5.30 -2.74
C LEU A 139 -23.30 -5.64 -4.18
N GLY A 140 -24.25 -5.56 -5.12
CA GLY A 140 -23.98 -5.74 -6.54
C GLY A 140 -23.15 -4.62 -7.17
N GLN A 141 -22.98 -3.49 -6.47
CA GLN A 141 -22.14 -2.37 -6.89
C GLN A 141 -20.70 -2.48 -6.38
N LEU A 142 -20.40 -3.50 -5.57
CA LEU A 142 -19.03 -3.78 -5.15
C LEU A 142 -18.27 -4.34 -6.36
N SER A 143 -17.50 -3.48 -7.02
CA SER A 143 -16.54 -3.90 -8.05
C SER A 143 -15.59 -4.98 -7.47
N PRO A 144 -14.91 -5.79 -8.31
CA PRO A 144 -14.06 -6.91 -7.87
C PRO A 144 -12.91 -6.60 -6.89
N GLY A 145 -12.78 -5.38 -6.37
CA GLY A 145 -11.64 -4.96 -5.53
C GLY A 145 -10.32 -4.91 -6.30
N TYR A 146 -10.37 -5.18 -7.60
CA TYR A 146 -9.29 -5.23 -8.55
C TYR A 146 -9.88 -4.96 -9.95
N GLU A 147 -9.77 -3.71 -10.42
CA GLU A 147 -10.05 -3.32 -11.82
C GLU A 147 -8.90 -2.49 -12.35
#